data_AF-A0AAP6BRK9-F1
#
_entry.id   AF-A0AAP6BRK9-F1
#
_cell.length_a   1.000
_cell.length_b   1.000
_cell.length_c   1.000
_cell.angle_alpha   90.00
_cell.angle_beta   90.00
_cell.angle_gamma   90.00
#
_symmetry.space_group_name_H-M   'P 1'
#
loop_
_entity.id
_entity.type
_entity.pdbx_description
1 polymer ?
#
loop_
_entity_poly.entity_id
_entity_poly.type
_entity_poly.pdbx_seq_one_letter_code
_entity_poly.pdbx_strand_id
1 'polypeptide(L)'
;MANVNKRYYWIQLAQDFFKSKEMKLLRKIAGGDTHTIIYLKMMLMSLEDGGRIFFDGVADNLAEEIALVIDEAVEDIKITLIFLESKGLLTRNSDREYFLEQVPEMVGSETAGARRVRKHREQQKALQCNTGETKCNGDIEIDTEKDKDIKKDIDKDKDIKKDTQNFVQEVEANLGRGLVKFEFDMINDYLLNQKVSTELFLEAVKIAVANNVRKFNYIARILDNWINQGIKTPEQAFQAQRDFQARKNNKAMSANPKTGGNNPEWSNPDYKNETSPEKQAELEKQKQELLKRMEK
;
A
#
# COMPACT_ATOMS: atom_id res chain seq x y z
N MET A 1 -6.51 -16.32 -7.00
CA MET A 1 -5.74 -16.24 -5.73
C MET A 1 -6.57 -15.43 -4.76
N ALA A 2 -6.99 -16.03 -3.65
CA ALA A 2 -7.85 -15.37 -2.67
C ALA A 2 -7.17 -14.10 -2.13
N ASN A 3 -7.88 -12.97 -2.12
CA ASN A 3 -7.44 -11.75 -1.45
C ASN A 3 -7.39 -12.03 0.06
N VAL A 4 -6.22 -12.40 0.58
CA VAL A 4 -6.04 -12.53 2.02
C VAL A 4 -6.07 -11.12 2.61
N ASN A 5 -7.15 -10.81 3.34
CA ASN A 5 -7.29 -9.55 4.03
C ASN A 5 -6.22 -9.48 5.13
N LYS A 6 -5.15 -8.70 4.89
CA LYS A 6 -4.02 -8.61 5.82
C LYS A 6 -4.49 -8.01 7.14
N ARG A 7 -4.44 -8.82 8.19
CA ARG A 7 -4.75 -8.45 9.57
C ARG A 7 -3.45 -8.28 10.34
N TYR A 8 -3.38 -7.24 11.16
CA TYR A 8 -2.27 -7.01 12.06
C TYR A 8 -2.71 -7.33 13.49
N TYR A 9 -1.84 -7.99 14.23
CA TYR A 9 -2.07 -8.38 15.62
C TYR A 9 -0.99 -7.75 16.51
N TRP A 10 -1.36 -7.40 17.74
CA TRP A 10 -0.43 -6.95 18.77
C TRP A 10 -0.90 -7.42 20.14
N ILE A 11 0.06 -7.51 21.06
CA ILE A 11 -0.20 -7.74 22.49
C ILE A 11 -0.17 -6.39 23.20
N GLN A 12 -1.20 -6.10 23.97
CA GLN A 12 -1.23 -4.99 24.90
C GLN A 12 -0.91 -5.52 26.30
N LEU A 13 0.29 -5.23 26.78
CA LEU A 13 0.71 -5.61 28.14
C LEU A 13 0.18 -4.60 29.16
N ALA A 14 -0.43 -5.10 30.23
CA ALA A 14 -0.81 -4.27 31.37
C ALA A 14 0.42 -3.66 32.05
N GLN A 15 0.28 -2.45 32.62
CA GLN A 15 1.38 -1.74 33.27
C GLN A 15 2.01 -2.54 34.43
N ASP A 16 1.22 -3.40 35.06
CA ASP A 16 1.57 -4.26 36.18
C ASP A 16 1.86 -5.71 35.76
N PHE A 17 1.96 -6.02 34.45
CA PHE A 17 2.28 -7.36 33.94
C PHE A 17 3.49 -7.98 34.65
N PHE A 18 4.62 -7.27 34.69
CA PHE A 18 5.83 -7.75 35.38
C PHE A 18 5.72 -7.68 36.92
N LYS A 19 4.73 -6.97 37.47
CA LYS A 19 4.48 -6.87 38.91
C LYS A 19 3.57 -7.99 39.43
N SER A 20 2.87 -8.69 38.56
CA SER A 20 2.04 -9.86 38.86
C SER A 20 2.84 -10.94 39.61
N LYS A 21 2.14 -11.76 40.41
CA LYS A 21 2.78 -12.77 41.26
C LYS A 21 3.39 -13.87 40.40
N GLU A 22 2.71 -14.20 39.31
CA GLU A 22 3.04 -15.19 38.32
C GLU A 22 4.35 -14.81 37.61
N MET A 23 4.43 -13.58 37.09
CA MET A 23 5.64 -13.11 36.41
C MET A 23 6.81 -12.92 37.37
N LYS A 24 6.57 -12.51 38.62
CA LYS A 24 7.62 -12.46 39.65
C LYS A 24 8.14 -13.86 39.99
N LEU A 25 7.28 -14.88 39.97
CA LEU A 25 7.68 -16.24 40.26
C LEU A 25 8.45 -16.86 39.09
N LEU A 26 8.02 -16.61 37.85
CA LEU A 26 8.73 -17.04 36.64
C LEU A 26 10.16 -16.46 36.61
N ARG A 27 10.30 -15.17 36.91
CA ARG A 27 11.62 -14.50 36.95
C ARG A 27 12.53 -14.92 38.10
N LYS A 28 12.01 -15.64 39.12
CA LYS A 28 12.83 -16.15 40.23
C LYS A 28 13.53 -17.47 39.90
N ILE A 29 13.11 -18.15 38.84
CA ILE A 29 13.74 -19.39 38.38
C ILE A 29 15.09 -19.05 37.74
N ALA A 30 16.05 -19.99 37.75
CA ALA A 30 17.28 -19.84 36.99
C ALA A 30 16.94 -19.63 35.50
N GLY A 31 17.49 -18.59 34.87
CA GLY A 31 17.09 -18.24 33.50
C GLY A 31 15.70 -17.60 33.39
N GLY A 32 15.16 -17.05 34.48
CA GLY A 32 13.82 -16.46 34.52
C GLY A 32 13.57 -15.34 33.49
N ASP A 33 14.60 -14.61 33.07
CA ASP A 33 14.50 -13.64 31.98
C ASP A 33 14.28 -14.32 30.63
N THR A 34 15.01 -15.41 30.35
CA THR A 34 14.83 -16.26 29.17
C THR A 34 13.42 -16.84 29.12
N HIS A 35 12.95 -17.44 30.22
CA HIS A 35 11.60 -18.00 30.29
C HIS A 35 10.51 -16.92 30.12
N THR A 36 10.76 -15.71 30.62
CA THR A 36 9.86 -14.57 30.40
C THR A 36 9.79 -14.18 28.93
N ILE A 37 10.93 -14.15 28.25
CA ILE A 37 11.02 -13.87 26.81
C ILE A 37 10.34 -14.97 25.99
N ILE A 38 10.57 -16.25 26.33
CA ILE A 38 9.90 -17.40 25.71
C ILE A 38 8.38 -17.27 25.86
N TYR A 39 7.89 -16.93 27.05
CA TYR A 39 6.46 -16.76 27.30
C TYR A 39 5.86 -15.68 26.39
N LEU A 40 6.52 -14.52 26.28
CA LEU A 40 6.07 -13.45 25.38
C LEU A 40 6.09 -13.88 23.90
N LYS A 41 7.13 -14.60 23.47
CA LYS A 41 7.23 -15.13 22.09
C LYS A 41 6.13 -16.17 21.81
N MET A 42 5.82 -17.05 22.76
CA MET A 42 4.69 -17.99 22.64
C MET A 42 3.35 -17.27 22.52
N MET A 43 3.13 -16.21 23.29
CA MET A 43 1.91 -15.39 23.13
C MET A 43 1.82 -14.81 21.72
N LEU A 44 2.93 -14.25 21.20
CA LEU A 44 2.99 -13.67 19.86
C LEU A 44 2.65 -14.70 18.78
N MET A 45 3.19 -15.92 18.91
CA MET A 45 2.91 -17.03 18.00
C MET A 45 1.43 -17.40 17.99
N SER A 46 0.77 -17.39 19.16
CA SER A 46 -0.64 -17.76 19.31
C SER A 46 -1.65 -16.69 18.87
N LEU A 47 -1.20 -15.49 18.47
CA LEU A 47 -2.07 -14.34 18.21
C LEU A 47 -3.03 -14.56 17.04
N GLU A 48 -2.58 -15.24 15.99
CA GLU A 48 -3.39 -15.48 14.80
C GLU A 48 -4.62 -16.33 15.12
N ASP A 49 -4.43 -17.30 16.02
CA ASP A 49 -5.44 -18.25 16.48
C ASP A 49 -6.12 -17.84 17.81
N GLY A 50 -5.93 -16.60 18.26
CA GLY A 50 -6.60 -16.05 19.43
C GLY A 50 -6.18 -16.70 20.75
N GLY A 51 -4.89 -17.02 20.90
CA GLY A 51 -4.33 -17.63 22.12
C GLY A 51 -4.23 -19.15 22.08
N ARG A 52 -4.59 -19.79 20.97
CA ARG A 52 -4.40 -21.24 20.78
C ARG A 52 -3.05 -21.54 20.15
N ILE A 53 -2.44 -22.63 20.59
CA ILE A 53 -1.23 -23.21 20.03
C ILE A 53 -1.56 -24.64 19.67
N PHE A 54 -1.30 -25.00 18.41
CA PHE A 54 -1.53 -26.33 17.88
C PHE A 54 -0.20 -27.07 17.75
N PHE A 55 -0.22 -28.37 18.07
CA PHE A 55 0.88 -29.29 17.81
C PHE A 55 0.63 -29.97 16.46
N ASP A 56 1.45 -29.64 15.47
CA ASP A 56 1.27 -30.09 14.08
C ASP A 56 1.91 -31.48 13.83
N GLY A 57 2.74 -31.96 14.76
CA GLY A 57 3.44 -33.25 14.67
C GLY A 57 4.64 -33.23 13.71
N VAL A 58 5.19 -32.04 13.44
CA VAL A 58 6.41 -31.81 12.67
C VAL A 58 7.64 -32.22 13.48
N ALA A 59 7.61 -32.05 14.81
CA ALA A 59 8.66 -32.51 15.72
C ALA A 59 8.15 -33.58 16.69
N ASP A 60 9.05 -34.14 17.50
CA ASP A 60 8.71 -35.25 18.41
C ASP A 60 7.78 -34.83 19.55
N ASN A 61 7.78 -33.53 19.91
CA ASN A 61 6.91 -32.95 20.93
C ASN A 61 6.68 -31.45 20.71
N LEU A 62 5.64 -30.90 21.37
CA LEU A 62 5.31 -29.47 21.28
C LEU A 62 6.49 -28.56 21.63
N ALA A 63 7.29 -28.92 22.63
CA ALA A 63 8.40 -28.07 23.05
C ALA A 63 9.46 -27.92 21.95
N GLU A 64 9.70 -28.98 21.16
CA GLU A 64 10.61 -28.93 20.01
C GLU A 64 10.04 -28.15 18.83
N GLU A 65 8.73 -28.22 18.57
CA GLU A 65 8.11 -27.38 17.54
C GLU A 65 8.21 -25.91 17.91
N ILE A 66 7.87 -25.57 19.16
CA ILE A 66 7.98 -24.20 19.66
C ILE A 66 9.44 -23.75 19.63
N ALA A 67 10.39 -24.63 19.94
CA ALA A 67 11.83 -24.32 19.88
C ALA A 67 12.28 -23.95 18.48
N LEU A 68 11.81 -24.71 17.49
CA LEU A 68 12.11 -24.48 16.09
C LEU A 68 11.47 -23.17 15.57
N VAL A 69 10.26 -22.84 16.02
CA VAL A 69 9.55 -21.63 15.57
C VAL A 69 10.09 -20.36 16.22
N ILE A 70 10.47 -20.44 17.49
CA ILE A 70 10.85 -19.28 18.31
C ILE A 70 12.38 -19.07 18.37
N ASP A 71 13.15 -20.03 17.83
CA ASP A 71 14.62 -20.10 17.85
C ASP A 71 15.19 -20.04 19.28
N GLU A 72 14.71 -20.91 20.16
CA GLU A 72 15.14 -20.99 21.57
C GLU A 72 15.49 -22.43 21.97
N ALA A 73 16.19 -22.60 23.09
CA ALA A 73 16.56 -23.94 23.57
C ALA A 73 15.32 -24.77 23.99
N VAL A 74 15.32 -26.05 23.62
CA VAL A 74 14.22 -26.97 23.91
C VAL A 74 14.01 -27.13 25.41
N GLU A 75 15.09 -27.16 26.19
CA GLU A 75 15.07 -27.28 27.65
C GLU A 75 14.36 -26.08 28.29
N ASP A 76 14.64 -24.87 27.82
CA ASP A 76 14.03 -23.65 28.37
C ASP A 76 12.54 -23.57 28.07
N ILE A 77 12.12 -24.07 26.90
CA ILE A 77 10.71 -24.16 26.53
C ILE A 77 10.00 -25.21 27.38
N LYS A 78 10.61 -26.38 27.60
CA LYS A 78 10.05 -27.43 28.47
C LYS A 78 9.79 -26.89 29.89
N ILE A 79 10.77 -26.19 30.47
CA ILE A 79 10.64 -25.56 31.80
C ILE A 79 9.50 -24.53 31.79
N THR A 80 9.43 -23.69 30.74
CA THR A 80 8.41 -22.65 30.60
C THR A 80 7.00 -23.26 30.48
N LEU A 81 6.82 -24.29 29.65
CA LEU A 81 5.54 -24.99 29.49
C LEU A 81 5.04 -25.59 30.81
N ILE A 82 5.89 -26.31 31.53
CA ILE A 82 5.56 -26.90 32.83
C ILE A 82 5.16 -25.81 33.83
N PHE A 83 5.90 -24.69 33.85
CA PHE A 83 5.59 -23.58 34.73
C PHE A 83 4.22 -22.98 34.41
N LEU A 84 3.93 -22.70 33.14
CA LEU A 84 2.67 -22.08 32.72
C LEU A 84 1.48 -22.99 33.00
N GLU A 85 1.61 -24.30 32.77
CA GLU A 85 0.59 -25.30 33.10
C GLU A 85 0.34 -25.35 34.62
N SER A 86 1.41 -25.37 35.43
CA SER A 86 1.29 -25.38 36.90
C SER A 86 0.61 -24.13 37.50
N LYS A 87 0.63 -23.02 36.77
CA LYS A 87 0.02 -21.74 37.18
C LYS A 87 -1.34 -21.49 36.54
N GLY A 88 -1.82 -22.40 35.69
CA GLY A 88 -3.06 -22.23 34.94
C GLY A 88 -3.00 -21.09 33.92
N LEU A 89 -1.79 -20.74 33.46
CA LEU A 89 -1.58 -19.76 32.37
C LEU A 89 -1.65 -20.43 31.00
N LEU A 90 -1.45 -21.74 30.97
CA LEU A 90 -1.58 -22.61 29.81
C LEU A 90 -2.53 -23.75 30.16
N THR A 91 -3.65 -23.84 29.46
CA THR A 91 -4.63 -24.92 29.60
C THR A 91 -4.45 -25.90 28.45
N ARG A 92 -4.31 -27.19 28.76
CA ARG A 92 -4.28 -28.24 27.75
C ARG A 92 -5.71 -28.70 27.47
N ASN A 93 -6.23 -28.39 26.28
CA ASN A 93 -7.58 -28.77 25.88
C ASN A 93 -7.60 -30.19 25.28
N SER A 94 -6.54 -30.56 24.56
CA SER A 94 -6.39 -31.88 23.92
C SER A 94 -4.91 -32.25 23.81
N ASP A 95 -4.59 -33.43 23.27
CA ASP A 95 -3.20 -33.85 23.04
C ASP A 95 -2.46 -32.96 22.04
N ARG A 96 -3.19 -32.19 21.23
CA ARG A 96 -2.64 -31.33 20.19
C ARG A 96 -3.04 -29.86 20.29
N GLU A 97 -3.76 -29.48 21.34
CA GLU A 97 -4.28 -28.13 21.48
C GLU A 97 -4.03 -27.59 22.88
N TYR A 98 -3.34 -26.45 22.92
CA TYR A 98 -2.97 -25.73 24.11
C TYR A 98 -3.51 -24.31 24.02
N PHE A 99 -4.00 -23.77 25.14
CA PHE A 99 -4.65 -22.47 25.18
C PHE A 99 -3.99 -21.57 26.23
N LEU A 100 -3.59 -20.37 25.81
CA LEU A 100 -3.03 -19.33 26.66
C LEU A 100 -4.13 -18.40 27.16
N GLU A 101 -4.59 -18.63 28.39
CA GLU A 101 -5.76 -17.95 28.99
C GLU A 101 -5.66 -16.43 29.01
N GLN A 102 -4.45 -15.89 29.19
CA GLN A 102 -4.25 -14.43 29.27
C GLN A 102 -4.24 -13.75 27.90
N VAL A 103 -4.00 -14.49 26.81
CA VAL A 103 -3.79 -13.91 25.49
C VAL A 103 -5.06 -13.22 24.96
N PRO A 104 -6.26 -13.83 24.93
CA PRO A 104 -7.47 -13.21 24.38
C PRO A 104 -7.80 -11.83 24.95
N GLU A 105 -7.56 -11.60 26.24
CA GLU A 105 -7.82 -10.32 26.90
C GLU A 105 -6.79 -9.25 26.52
N MET A 106 -5.57 -9.67 26.17
CA MET A 106 -4.45 -8.79 25.81
C MET A 106 -4.28 -8.59 24.29
N VAL A 107 -4.97 -9.36 23.44
CA VAL A 107 -4.85 -9.26 21.98
C VAL A 107 -5.68 -8.09 21.43
N GLY A 108 -5.01 -7.19 20.72
CA GLY A 108 -5.67 -6.30 19.78
C GLY A 108 -5.49 -6.74 18.33
N SER A 109 -6.47 -6.43 17.48
CA SER A 109 -6.37 -6.65 16.03
C SER A 109 -6.80 -5.41 15.24
N GLU A 110 -6.12 -5.13 14.12
CA GLU A 110 -6.41 -4.00 13.24
C GLU A 110 -6.36 -4.47 11.79
N THR A 111 -7.29 -3.96 10.97
CA THR A 111 -7.24 -4.21 9.53
C THR A 111 -6.20 -3.31 8.87
N ALA A 112 -5.68 -3.73 7.72
CA ALA A 112 -4.75 -2.89 6.96
C ALA A 112 -5.28 -1.48 6.62
N GLY A 113 -6.60 -1.32 6.47
CA GLY A 113 -7.24 -0.01 6.29
C GLY A 113 -7.15 0.86 7.54
N ALA A 114 -7.56 0.32 8.70
CA ALA A 114 -7.52 1.04 9.97
C ALA A 114 -6.09 1.46 10.34
N ARG A 115 -5.10 0.56 10.16
CA ARG A 115 -3.69 0.86 10.42
C ARG A 115 -3.16 2.01 9.57
N ARG A 116 -3.53 2.07 8.29
CA ARG A 116 -3.15 3.18 7.39
C ARG A 116 -3.74 4.50 7.86
N VAL A 117 -5.02 4.52 8.22
CA VAL A 117 -5.70 5.72 8.71
C VAL A 117 -5.08 6.21 10.02
N ARG A 118 -4.78 5.31 10.97
CA ARG A 118 -4.09 5.64 12.22
C ARG A 118 -2.72 6.26 11.97
N LYS A 119 -1.89 5.61 11.13
CA LYS A 119 -0.55 6.11 10.76
C LYS A 119 -0.62 7.49 10.09
N HIS A 120 -1.60 7.70 9.20
CA HIS A 120 -1.81 9.02 8.58
C HIS A 120 -2.19 10.08 9.61
N ARG A 121 -3.11 9.79 10.55
CA ARG A 121 -3.46 10.71 11.65
C ARG A 121 -2.26 11.04 12.53
N GLU A 122 -1.43 10.05 12.86
CA GLU A 122 -0.21 10.24 13.65
C GLU A 122 0.83 11.10 12.91
N GLN A 123 1.00 10.89 11.60
CA GLN A 123 1.87 11.72 10.76
C GLN A 123 1.38 13.17 10.69
N GLN A 124 0.07 13.40 10.55
CA GLN A 124 -0.49 14.75 10.55
C GLN A 124 -0.30 15.43 11.91
N LYS A 125 -0.51 14.72 13.02
CA LYS A 125 -0.23 15.24 14.38
C LYS A 125 1.25 15.61 14.57
N ALA A 126 2.17 14.76 14.09
CA ALA A 126 3.61 15.04 14.15
C ALA A 126 4.03 16.24 13.28
N LEU A 127 3.37 16.44 12.13
CA LEU A 127 3.61 17.60 11.25
C LEU A 127 3.09 18.91 11.87
N GLN A 128 2.06 18.86 12.71
CA GLN A 128 1.54 20.03 13.43
C GLN A 128 2.39 20.44 14.65
N CYS A 129 3.41 19.66 15.03
CA CYS A 129 4.30 20.00 16.15
C CYS A 129 5.49 20.91 15.77
N ASN A 130 5.62 21.31 14.51
CA ASN A 130 6.76 22.13 14.05
C ASN A 130 6.43 23.61 13.78
N THR A 131 5.30 24.12 14.25
CA THR A 131 4.96 25.54 14.06
C THR A 131 4.55 26.16 15.39
N GLY A 132 5.39 27.06 15.89
CA GLY A 132 5.07 27.95 17.00
C GLY A 132 3.93 28.90 16.62
N GLU A 133 3.03 29.08 17.60
CA GLU A 133 2.03 30.14 17.76
C GLU A 133 1.13 30.53 16.57
N THR A 134 -0.18 30.30 16.76
CA THR A 134 -1.14 31.39 16.54
C THR A 134 -2.27 31.28 17.57
N LYS A 135 -2.58 32.42 18.18
CA LYS A 135 -3.49 32.61 19.30
C LYS A 135 -4.95 32.29 18.93
N CYS A 136 -5.69 31.91 19.98
CA CYS A 136 -7.11 31.58 20.03
C CYS A 136 -8.05 32.49 19.25
N ASN A 137 -9.22 31.93 18.89
CA ASN A 137 -10.51 32.49 19.32
C ASN A 137 -11.64 31.45 19.19
N GLY A 138 -12.36 31.24 20.30
CA GLY A 138 -13.80 30.94 20.30
C GLY A 138 -14.21 29.56 20.80
N ASP A 139 -14.54 29.49 22.09
CA ASP A 139 -15.18 28.36 22.77
C ASP A 139 -16.51 27.95 22.13
N ILE A 140 -16.68 26.64 21.89
CA ILE A 140 -17.98 25.98 22.01
C ILE A 140 -17.73 24.71 22.84
N GLU A 141 -17.99 24.82 24.14
CA GLU A 141 -18.30 23.66 24.97
C GLU A 141 -19.69 23.14 24.57
N ILE A 142 -19.86 21.83 24.46
CA ILE A 142 -20.82 21.04 25.24
C ILE A 142 -20.47 19.55 25.12
N ASP A 143 -20.47 18.94 26.30
CA ASP A 143 -20.31 17.55 26.70
C ASP A 143 -21.15 16.49 25.93
N THR A 144 -20.48 15.36 25.66
CA THR A 144 -20.75 14.00 26.19
C THR A 144 -22.15 13.36 26.08
N GLU A 145 -22.13 12.15 25.48
CA GLU A 145 -23.02 10.98 25.68
C GLU A 145 -24.55 11.11 25.44
N LYS A 146 -25.05 10.33 24.48
CA LYS A 146 -25.96 9.20 24.79
C LYS A 146 -26.27 8.35 23.55
N ASP A 147 -25.87 7.10 23.66
CA ASP A 147 -26.53 5.96 23.02
C ASP A 147 -28.05 6.01 23.20
N LYS A 148 -28.74 5.53 22.15
CA LYS A 148 -30.17 5.22 21.99
C LYS A 148 -30.89 6.19 21.05
N ASP A 149 -30.88 5.84 19.76
CA ASP A 149 -32.10 5.79 18.94
C ASP A 149 -31.91 4.86 17.73
N ILE A 150 -31.47 3.63 18.04
CA ILE A 150 -31.57 2.46 17.16
C ILE A 150 -33.07 2.17 16.98
N LYS A 151 -33.70 2.65 15.89
CA LYS A 151 -34.86 1.99 15.22
C LYS A 151 -35.49 2.74 14.04
N LYS A 152 -35.04 3.94 13.63
CA LYS A 152 -35.66 4.67 12.50
C LYS A 152 -34.80 4.87 11.23
N ASP A 153 -33.54 4.47 11.22
CA ASP A 153 -32.61 4.73 10.09
C ASP A 153 -32.50 3.59 9.05
N ILE A 154 -33.31 2.52 9.15
CA ILE A 154 -33.20 1.36 8.24
C ILE A 154 -33.59 1.70 6.79
N ASP A 155 -34.40 2.74 6.56
CA ASP A 155 -34.91 3.05 5.21
C ASP A 155 -33.99 3.94 4.35
N LYS A 156 -33.01 4.67 4.93
CA LYS A 156 -32.03 5.47 4.14
C LYS A 156 -30.81 4.67 3.68
N ASP A 157 -30.52 3.55 4.33
CA ASP A 157 -29.35 2.71 4.06
C ASP A 157 -29.48 1.83 2.79
N LYS A 158 -30.69 1.69 2.24
CA LYS A 158 -30.92 0.98 0.98
C LYS A 158 -30.58 1.81 -0.25
N ASP A 159 -30.76 3.13 -0.19
CA ASP A 159 -30.51 4.02 -1.34
C ASP A 159 -29.01 4.28 -1.54
N ILE A 160 -28.23 4.46 -0.46
CA ILE A 160 -26.76 4.69 -0.54
C ILE A 160 -26.01 3.46 -1.08
N LYS A 161 -26.47 2.25 -0.76
CA LYS A 161 -25.88 1.00 -1.29
C LYS A 161 -26.17 0.81 -2.78
N LYS A 162 -27.31 1.31 -3.27
CA LYS A 162 -27.72 1.24 -4.67
C LYS A 162 -26.90 2.20 -5.54
N ASP A 163 -26.66 3.42 -5.06
CA ASP A 163 -25.86 4.43 -5.77
C ASP A 163 -24.37 4.04 -5.86
N THR A 164 -23.83 3.43 -4.81
CA THR A 164 -22.44 2.94 -4.81
C THR A 164 -22.26 1.72 -5.73
N GLN A 165 -23.26 0.82 -5.81
CA GLN A 165 -23.24 -0.30 -6.76
C GLN A 165 -23.37 0.16 -8.21
N ASN A 166 -24.25 1.13 -8.50
CA ASN A 166 -24.42 1.68 -9.84
C ASN A 166 -23.13 2.34 -10.36
N PHE A 167 -22.46 3.12 -9.52
CA PHE A 167 -21.22 3.79 -9.90
C PHE A 167 -20.10 2.79 -10.28
N VAL A 168 -19.92 1.72 -9.51
CA VAL A 168 -18.90 0.70 -9.80
C VAL A 168 -19.20 -0.01 -11.12
N GLN A 169 -20.47 -0.33 -11.37
CA GLN A 169 -20.89 -0.96 -12.63
C GLN A 169 -20.67 -0.05 -13.84
N GLU A 170 -20.92 1.26 -13.70
CA GLU A 170 -20.66 2.23 -14.77
C GLU A 170 -19.17 2.34 -15.11
N VAL A 171 -18.30 2.35 -14.09
CA VAL A 171 -16.84 2.37 -14.31
C VAL A 171 -16.39 1.09 -15.03
N GLU A 172 -16.88 -0.07 -14.62
CA GLU A 172 -16.58 -1.36 -15.27
C GLU A 172 -17.07 -1.40 -16.72
N ALA A 173 -18.28 -0.91 -16.98
CA ALA A 173 -18.86 -0.84 -18.33
C ALA A 173 -18.03 0.06 -19.26
N ASN A 174 -17.58 1.23 -18.78
CA ASN A 174 -16.75 2.14 -19.58
C ASN A 174 -15.35 1.56 -19.87
N LEU A 175 -14.77 0.84 -18.91
CA LEU A 175 -13.46 0.21 -19.08
C LEU A 175 -13.51 -1.09 -19.89
N GLY A 176 -14.68 -1.71 -20.01
CA GLY A 176 -14.88 -2.98 -20.71
C GLY A 176 -14.22 -4.17 -20.01
N ARG A 177 -13.92 -4.05 -18.71
CA ARG A 177 -13.32 -5.08 -17.87
C ARG A 177 -13.67 -4.86 -16.41
N GLY A 178 -13.65 -5.93 -15.63
CA GLY A 178 -13.82 -5.86 -14.18
C GLY A 178 -12.70 -5.07 -13.51
N LEU A 179 -13.06 -4.41 -12.42
CA LEU A 179 -12.10 -3.67 -11.60
C LEU A 179 -11.26 -4.63 -10.77
N VAL A 180 -9.94 -4.40 -10.76
CA VAL A 180 -9.04 -5.10 -9.86
C VAL A 180 -9.07 -4.42 -8.49
N LYS A 181 -8.83 -5.18 -7.41
CA LYS A 181 -8.87 -4.65 -6.03
C LYS A 181 -8.05 -3.36 -5.83
N PHE A 182 -6.87 -3.26 -6.45
CA PHE A 182 -6.04 -2.06 -6.39
C PHE A 182 -6.74 -0.83 -6.99
N GLU A 183 -7.45 -1.02 -8.12
CA GLU A 183 -8.19 0.04 -8.80
C GLU A 183 -9.39 0.48 -7.97
N PHE A 184 -10.05 -0.47 -7.30
CA PHE A 184 -11.10 -0.20 -6.32
C PHE A 184 -10.59 0.60 -5.11
N ASP A 185 -9.44 0.21 -4.55
CA ASP A 185 -8.79 0.95 -3.45
C ASP A 185 -8.42 2.39 -3.90
N MET A 186 -7.96 2.57 -5.14
CA MET A 186 -7.66 3.88 -5.73
C MET A 186 -8.92 4.74 -5.91
N ILE A 187 -10.00 4.16 -6.45
CA ILE A 187 -11.30 4.83 -6.57
C ILE A 187 -11.76 5.34 -5.19
N ASN A 188 -11.70 4.49 -4.17
CA ASN A 188 -12.08 4.87 -2.81
C ASN A 188 -11.22 6.00 -2.24
N ASP A 189 -9.93 6.05 -2.57
CA ASP A 189 -9.04 7.15 -2.18
C ASP A 189 -9.52 8.49 -2.76
N TYR A 190 -9.82 8.51 -4.06
CA TYR A 190 -10.33 9.72 -4.72
C TYR A 190 -11.68 10.17 -4.16
N LEU A 191 -12.62 9.24 -3.96
CA LEU A 191 -13.96 9.56 -3.47
C LEU A 191 -13.98 9.97 -1.99
N LEU A 192 -13.31 9.21 -1.12
CA LEU A 192 -13.40 9.39 0.34
C LEU A 192 -12.36 10.37 0.89
N ASN A 193 -11.11 10.28 0.42
CA ASN A 193 -10.02 11.10 0.95
C ASN A 193 -9.89 12.43 0.20
N GLN A 194 -9.89 12.37 -1.13
CA GLN A 194 -9.75 13.55 -1.97
C GLN A 194 -11.09 14.28 -2.22
N LYS A 195 -12.21 13.70 -1.74
CA LYS A 195 -13.58 14.22 -1.83
C LYS A 195 -14.00 14.55 -3.27
N VAL A 196 -13.51 13.76 -4.23
CA VAL A 196 -13.93 13.83 -5.63
C VAL A 196 -15.34 13.27 -5.73
N SER A 197 -16.24 13.95 -6.44
CA SER A 197 -17.58 13.43 -6.67
C SER A 197 -17.55 12.25 -7.64
N THR A 198 -18.49 11.31 -7.49
CA THR A 198 -18.65 10.15 -8.39
C THR A 198 -18.82 10.58 -9.85
N GLU A 199 -19.59 11.64 -10.09
CA GLU A 199 -19.80 12.22 -11.42
C GLU A 199 -18.50 12.74 -12.05
N LEU A 200 -17.68 13.46 -11.27
CA LEU A 200 -16.40 13.97 -11.74
C LEU A 200 -15.41 12.83 -12.04
N PHE A 201 -15.43 11.77 -11.22
CA PHE A 201 -14.62 10.58 -11.45
C PHE A 201 -15.01 9.88 -12.76
N LEU A 202 -16.32 9.68 -12.99
CA LEU A 202 -16.82 9.09 -14.23
C LEU A 202 -16.40 9.89 -15.46
N GLU A 203 -16.36 11.22 -15.36
CA GLU A 203 -15.93 12.07 -16.46
C GLU A 203 -14.44 11.87 -16.82
N ALA A 204 -13.58 11.69 -15.82
CA ALA A 204 -12.18 11.33 -16.05
C ALA A 204 -12.05 9.96 -16.76
N VAL A 205 -12.89 8.99 -16.39
CA VAL A 205 -12.94 7.67 -17.04
C VAL A 205 -13.37 7.80 -18.51
N LYS A 206 -14.43 8.56 -18.81
CA LYS A 206 -14.88 8.80 -20.19
C LYS A 206 -13.78 9.43 -21.04
N ILE A 207 -13.03 10.39 -20.51
CA ILE A 207 -11.90 11.01 -21.20
C ILE A 207 -10.80 10.00 -21.47
N ALA A 208 -10.49 9.13 -20.51
CA ALA A 208 -9.51 8.07 -20.66
C ALA A 208 -9.92 7.08 -21.77
N VAL A 209 -11.18 6.70 -21.83
CA VAL A 209 -11.76 5.84 -22.88
C VAL A 209 -11.73 6.53 -24.25
N ALA A 210 -12.11 7.81 -24.33
CA ALA A 210 -12.08 8.59 -25.57
C ALA A 210 -10.67 8.75 -26.15
N ASN A 211 -9.65 8.80 -25.29
CA ASN A 211 -8.24 8.81 -25.71
C ASN A 211 -7.67 7.40 -25.97
N ASN A 212 -8.48 6.35 -25.87
CA ASN A 212 -8.09 4.94 -25.96
C ASN A 212 -7.02 4.51 -24.93
N VAL A 213 -6.96 5.19 -23.77
CA VAL A 213 -6.03 4.88 -22.67
C VAL A 213 -6.82 4.46 -21.44
N ARG A 214 -7.20 3.18 -21.37
CA ARG A 214 -8.02 2.61 -20.27
C ARG A 214 -7.20 2.18 -19.03
N LYS A 215 -6.12 2.92 -18.73
CA LYS A 215 -5.22 2.64 -17.59
C LYS A 215 -5.56 3.57 -16.43
N PHE A 216 -5.70 3.03 -15.22
CA PHE A 216 -5.99 3.84 -14.03
C PHE A 216 -4.94 4.91 -13.73
N ASN A 217 -3.66 4.66 -14.02
CA ASN A 217 -2.62 5.67 -13.88
C ASN A 217 -2.87 6.92 -14.75
N TYR A 218 -3.53 6.75 -15.91
CA TYR A 218 -3.90 7.86 -16.77
C TYR A 218 -5.11 8.63 -16.19
N ILE A 219 -6.11 7.89 -15.68
CA ILE A 219 -7.28 8.46 -15.00
C ILE A 219 -6.85 9.24 -13.76
N ALA A 220 -5.99 8.66 -12.91
CA ALA A 220 -5.39 9.29 -11.75
C ALA A 220 -4.70 10.61 -12.11
N ARG A 221 -3.89 10.62 -13.18
CA ARG A 221 -3.21 11.84 -13.64
C ARG A 221 -4.18 12.94 -14.08
N ILE A 222 -5.31 12.58 -14.70
CA ILE A 222 -6.36 13.54 -15.05
C ILE A 222 -6.96 14.13 -13.78
N LEU A 223 -7.33 13.27 -12.81
CA LEU A 223 -7.92 13.68 -11.55
C LEU A 223 -6.98 14.54 -10.71
N ASP A 224 -5.71 14.15 -10.57
CA ASP A 224 -4.70 14.92 -9.84
C ASP A 224 -4.51 16.31 -10.46
N ASN A 225 -4.52 16.41 -11.79
CA ASN A 225 -4.44 17.69 -12.49
C ASN A 225 -5.67 18.57 -12.19
N TRP A 226 -6.87 18.00 -12.20
CA TRP A 226 -8.10 18.71 -11.85
C TRP A 226 -8.11 19.17 -10.40
N ILE A 227 -7.68 18.32 -9.47
CA ILE A 227 -7.58 18.65 -8.05
C ILE A 227 -6.59 19.80 -7.82
N ASN A 228 -5.42 19.74 -8.46
CA ASN A 228 -4.42 20.82 -8.40
C ASN A 228 -4.93 22.14 -9.00
N GLN A 229 -5.82 22.07 -9.98
CA GLN A 229 -6.49 23.24 -10.58
C GLN A 229 -7.72 23.70 -9.78
N GLY A 230 -8.09 22.99 -8.70
CA GLY A 230 -9.27 23.30 -7.89
C GLY A 230 -10.60 22.99 -8.56
N ILE A 231 -10.61 22.17 -9.60
CA ILE A 231 -11.81 21.74 -10.34
C ILE A 231 -12.57 20.72 -9.47
N LYS A 232 -13.81 21.04 -9.10
CA LYS A 232 -14.64 20.20 -8.23
C LYS A 232 -15.95 19.74 -8.85
N THR A 233 -16.33 20.31 -10.00
CA THR A 233 -17.60 19.97 -10.66
C THR A 233 -17.35 19.38 -12.06
N PRO A 234 -18.23 18.49 -12.54
CA PRO A 234 -18.14 17.93 -13.89
C PRO A 234 -18.12 19.00 -14.99
N GLU A 235 -18.86 20.11 -14.81
CA GLU A 235 -18.91 21.21 -15.79
C GLU A 235 -17.56 21.91 -15.93
N GLN A 236 -16.87 22.13 -14.81
CA GLN A 236 -15.55 22.73 -14.79
C GLN A 236 -14.51 21.83 -15.46
N ALA A 237 -14.60 20.50 -15.26
CA ALA A 237 -13.77 19.52 -15.94
C ALA A 237 -13.99 19.56 -17.47
N PHE A 238 -15.23 19.67 -17.92
CA PHE A 238 -15.57 19.78 -19.34
C PHE A 238 -14.97 21.05 -19.97
N GLN A 239 -15.08 22.19 -19.29
CA GLN A 239 -14.47 23.45 -19.73
C GLN A 239 -12.94 23.34 -19.83
N ALA A 240 -12.29 22.80 -18.80
CA ALA A 240 -10.85 22.59 -18.79
C ALA A 240 -10.37 21.65 -19.92
N GLN A 241 -11.15 20.61 -20.23
CA GLN A 241 -10.86 19.69 -21.33
C GLN A 241 -10.97 20.38 -22.70
N ARG A 242 -12.00 21.22 -22.90
CA ARG A 242 -12.16 22.03 -24.12
C ARG A 242 -10.99 23.00 -24.31
N ASP A 243 -10.61 23.71 -23.26
CA ASP A 243 -9.49 24.65 -23.30
C ASP A 243 -8.16 23.93 -23.58
N PHE A 244 -7.96 22.75 -22.99
CA PHE A 244 -6.79 21.92 -23.26
C PHE A 244 -6.71 21.48 -24.73
N GLN A 245 -7.83 21.02 -25.31
CA GLN A 245 -7.90 20.64 -26.73
C GLN A 245 -7.67 21.84 -27.66
N ALA A 246 -8.25 23.01 -27.35
CA ALA A 246 -8.03 24.25 -28.10
C ALA A 246 -6.54 24.67 -28.07
N ARG A 247 -5.89 24.62 -26.90
CA ARG A 247 -4.46 24.89 -26.75
C ARG A 247 -3.59 23.89 -27.51
N LYS A 248 -3.96 22.59 -27.50
CA LYS A 248 -3.25 21.54 -28.24
C LYS A 248 -3.31 21.78 -29.75
N ASN A 249 -4.47 22.14 -30.28
CA ASN A 249 -4.65 22.42 -31.70
C ASN A 249 -3.88 23.68 -32.14
N ASN A 250 -3.90 24.75 -31.34
CA ASN A 250 -3.11 25.95 -31.62
C ASN A 250 -1.60 25.69 -31.59
N LYS A 251 -1.12 24.83 -30.68
CA LYS A 251 0.31 24.46 -30.60
C LYS A 251 0.75 23.57 -31.76
N ALA A 252 -0.15 22.72 -32.28
CA ALA A 252 0.11 21.91 -33.47
C ALA A 252 0.22 22.77 -34.75
N MET A 253 -0.54 23.88 -34.85
CA MET A 253 -0.43 24.82 -35.98
C MET A 253 0.83 25.71 -35.92
N SER A 254 1.44 25.88 -34.73
CA SER A 254 2.61 26.76 -34.53
C SER A 254 3.96 26.01 -34.45
N ALA A 255 3.98 24.68 -34.56
CA ALA A 255 5.21 23.91 -34.41
C ALA A 255 5.98 23.83 -35.75
N ASN A 256 7.05 24.63 -35.88
CA ASN A 256 8.06 24.45 -36.94
C ASN A 256 8.90 23.19 -36.60
N PRO A 257 9.19 22.27 -37.55
CA PRO A 257 9.88 21.02 -37.24
C PRO A 257 11.32 21.30 -36.78
N LYS A 258 11.69 20.82 -35.58
CA LYS A 258 13.05 20.86 -35.06
C LYS A 258 13.89 19.74 -35.69
N THR A 259 14.83 20.10 -36.55
CA THR A 259 15.95 19.23 -36.96
C THR A 259 17.01 19.22 -35.86
N GLY A 260 17.13 18.12 -35.12
CA GLY A 260 18.14 17.99 -34.07
C GLY A 260 18.14 16.59 -33.45
N GLY A 261 18.51 15.59 -34.25
CA GLY A 261 18.84 14.25 -33.75
C GLY A 261 20.28 14.19 -33.23
N ASN A 262 20.54 13.29 -32.29
CA ASN A 262 21.85 13.02 -31.67
C ASN A 262 22.88 12.53 -32.72
N ASN A 263 23.42 13.45 -33.53
CA ASN A 263 24.45 13.13 -34.50
C ASN A 263 25.82 13.23 -33.80
N PRO A 264 26.65 12.17 -33.79
CA PRO A 264 27.98 12.20 -33.19
C PRO A 264 28.85 13.29 -33.82
N GLU A 265 29.80 13.87 -33.07
CA GLU A 265 30.64 14.98 -33.55
C GLU A 265 31.44 14.68 -34.85
N TRP A 266 31.71 13.41 -35.15
CA TRP A 266 32.38 13.00 -36.39
C TRP A 266 31.46 12.93 -37.62
N SER A 267 30.15 13.02 -37.41
CA SER A 267 29.17 12.98 -38.50
C SER A 267 29.00 14.39 -39.05
N ASN A 268 29.49 14.59 -40.27
CA ASN A 268 29.27 15.81 -41.03
C ASN A 268 28.16 15.57 -42.07
N PRO A 269 26.87 15.78 -41.72
CA PRO A 269 25.74 15.46 -42.57
C PRO A 269 25.68 16.33 -43.84
N ASP A 270 26.39 17.46 -43.85
CA ASP A 270 26.47 18.40 -44.98
C ASP A 270 27.82 18.31 -45.74
N TYR A 271 28.56 17.21 -45.60
CA TYR A 271 29.82 17.01 -46.32
C TYR A 271 29.60 17.03 -47.85
N LYS A 272 30.28 17.96 -48.54
CA LYS A 272 30.35 18.01 -50.00
C LYS A 272 31.75 17.59 -50.43
N ASN A 273 31.82 16.57 -51.29
CA ASN A 273 33.09 16.07 -51.81
C ASN A 273 33.58 16.98 -52.96
N GLU A 274 34.61 17.77 -52.70
CA GLU A 274 35.22 18.68 -53.70
C GLU A 274 36.40 18.04 -54.46
N THR A 275 36.56 16.72 -54.38
CA THR A 275 37.67 16.03 -55.04
C THR A 275 37.50 16.10 -56.56
N SER A 276 38.47 16.71 -57.25
CA SER A 276 38.53 16.74 -58.72
C SER A 276 38.43 15.31 -59.31
N PRO A 277 37.74 15.11 -60.45
CA PRO A 277 37.61 13.80 -61.09
C PRO A 277 38.95 13.08 -61.30
N GLU A 278 40.01 13.84 -61.57
CA GLU A 278 41.37 13.31 -61.75
C GLU A 278 41.94 12.70 -60.46
N LYS A 279 41.77 13.40 -59.33
CA LYS A 279 42.20 12.90 -58.01
C LYS A 279 41.39 11.69 -57.57
N GLN A 280 40.11 11.64 -57.95
CA GLN A 280 39.24 10.52 -57.64
C GLN A 280 39.66 9.25 -58.40
N ALA A 281 39.99 9.39 -59.69
CA ALA A 281 40.52 8.30 -60.51
C ALA A 281 41.88 7.80 -60.02
N GLU A 282 42.75 8.70 -59.55
CA GLU A 282 44.05 8.31 -59.00
C GLU A 282 43.93 7.53 -57.67
N LEU A 283 43.04 7.96 -56.77
CA LEU A 283 42.73 7.21 -55.54
C LEU A 283 42.17 5.82 -55.84
N GLU A 284 41.36 5.70 -56.88
CA GLU A 284 40.74 4.45 -57.29
C GLU A 284 41.76 3.48 -57.89
N LYS A 285 42.73 4.02 -58.66
CA LYS A 285 43.86 3.25 -59.17
C LYS A 285 44.76 2.75 -58.03
N GLN A 286 45.09 3.62 -57.06
CA GLN A 286 45.85 3.22 -55.87
C GLN A 286 45.11 2.16 -55.04
N LYS A 287 43.79 2.31 -54.88
CA LYS A 287 42.94 1.32 -54.21
C LYS A 287 42.99 -0.03 -54.93
N GLN A 288 42.88 -0.06 -56.25
CA GLN A 288 42.96 -1.30 -57.03
C GLN A 288 44.33 -1.95 -56.98
N GLU A 289 45.41 -1.16 -56.96
CA GLU A 289 46.77 -1.66 -56.83
C GLU A 289 47.01 -2.30 -55.45
N LEU A 290 46.53 -1.65 -54.38
CA LEU A 290 46.58 -2.20 -53.02
C LEU A 290 45.77 -3.49 -52.89
N LEU A 291 44.59 -3.56 -53.51
CA LEU A 291 43.76 -4.77 -53.56
C LEU A 291 44.50 -5.91 -54.28
N LYS A 292 45.10 -5.64 -55.45
CA LYS A 292 45.90 -6.64 -56.17
C LYS A 292 47.15 -7.09 -55.41
N ARG A 293 47.72 -6.21 -54.58
CA ARG A 293 48.86 -6.53 -53.70
C ARG A 293 48.44 -7.40 -52.51
N MET A 294 47.18 -7.34 -52.10
CA MET A 294 46.63 -8.22 -51.06
C MET A 294 46.20 -9.60 -51.59
N GLU A 295 46.00 -9.74 -52.91
CA GLU A 295 45.60 -10.99 -53.57
C GLU A 295 46.77 -11.87 -54.04
N LYS A 296 48.03 -11.46 -53.77
CA LYS A 296 49.25 -12.19 -54.10
C LYS A 296 49.95 -12.68 -52.84
#